data_AF-A0A971LS27-F1
#
_entry.id   AF-A0A971LS27-F1
#
_cell.length_a   1.000
_cell.length_b   1.000
_cell.length_c   1.000
_cell.angle_alpha   90.00
_cell.angle_beta   90.00
_cell.angle_gamma   90.00
#
_symmetry.space_group_name_H-M   'P 1'
#
loop_
_entity.id
_entity.type
_entity.pdbx_description
1 polymer ?
#
loop_
_entity_poly.entity_id
_entity_poly.type
_entity_poly.pdbx_seq_one_letter_code
_entity_poly.pdbx_strand_id
1 'polypeptide(L)'
;MKRFMSIALALLLLVALVPATAASGTIKVAENRSFRFKSPDAEADVFTIENISKKDLEVTVTVYDQSAHRYVQTMTFSILQGDAPVAVKAYVYDKLRWNGDMNTYMYTIKVKGGETRQLQYAQKLTIRKDKNNVETRIYDQAYGNYLPRNTVSSFGPHFRDVTPRLTDLWYMFTPIDLSIQGRQTFVLVASNMFEVGEAYVDVNQDTVTVSYYMFDQEKPDFSTELISEFVTFYNSYADVDIVEPENMPGPSAFAFNQPFSIQNQLGGDTNVLMFIRNRITYYRFPTPRSEYIRFWENKPEYIARREAMLNMMDPIMAVESNK
;
A
#
# COMPACT_ATOMS: atom_id res chain seq x y z
N MET A 1 -64.12 -8.98 -22.83
CA MET A 1 -63.38 -7.73 -22.55
C MET A 1 -63.23 -7.37 -21.06
N LYS A 2 -63.97 -7.97 -20.10
CA LYS A 2 -63.84 -7.63 -18.67
C LYS A 2 -62.77 -8.41 -17.88
N ARG A 3 -62.22 -9.51 -18.42
CA ARG A 3 -61.20 -10.35 -17.74
C ARG A 3 -59.74 -9.96 -18.02
N PHE A 4 -59.49 -9.16 -19.06
CA PHE A 4 -58.14 -8.67 -19.38
C PHE A 4 -57.78 -7.36 -18.67
N MET A 5 -58.77 -6.58 -18.21
CA MET A 5 -58.53 -5.34 -17.48
C MET A 5 -58.13 -5.57 -16.00
N SER A 6 -58.55 -6.68 -15.40
CA SER A 6 -58.24 -6.98 -13.99
C SER A 6 -56.79 -7.44 -13.78
N ILE A 7 -56.18 -8.07 -14.79
CA ILE A 7 -54.78 -8.53 -14.71
C ILE A 7 -53.81 -7.36 -14.94
N ALA A 8 -54.15 -6.42 -15.82
CA ALA A 8 -53.36 -5.22 -16.03
C ALA A 8 -53.34 -4.29 -14.81
N LEU A 9 -54.46 -4.19 -14.07
CA LEU A 9 -54.53 -3.38 -12.85
C LEU A 9 -53.80 -4.04 -11.67
N ALA A 10 -53.81 -5.38 -11.58
CA ALA A 10 -53.05 -6.14 -10.57
C ALA A 10 -51.53 -6.09 -10.82
N LEU A 11 -51.07 -6.07 -12.07
CA LEU A 11 -49.65 -5.89 -12.39
C LEU A 11 -49.16 -4.46 -12.12
N LEU A 12 -50.00 -3.44 -12.34
CA LEU A 12 -49.66 -2.04 -12.03
C LEU A 12 -49.59 -1.74 -10.53
N LEU A 13 -50.33 -2.48 -9.69
CA LEU A 13 -50.26 -2.38 -8.22
C LEU A 13 -49.06 -3.14 -7.63
N LEU A 14 -48.49 -4.13 -8.33
CA LEU A 14 -47.28 -4.85 -7.90
C LEU A 14 -45.99 -4.06 -8.18
N VAL A 15 -45.98 -3.13 -9.14
CA VAL A 15 -44.83 -2.24 -9.39
C VAL A 15 -44.73 -1.12 -8.34
N ALA A 16 -45.84 -0.77 -7.66
CA ALA A 16 -45.86 0.22 -6.58
C ALA A 16 -45.39 -0.33 -5.21
N LEU A 17 -45.10 -1.64 -5.11
CA LEU A 17 -44.63 -2.32 -3.90
C LEU A 17 -43.17 -2.75 -3.97
N VAL A 18 -42.43 -2.33 -5.01
CA VAL A 18 -40.96 -2.36 -4.92
C VAL A 18 -40.61 -1.31 -3.87
N PRO A 19 -40.07 -1.68 -2.70
CA PRO A 19 -39.59 -0.67 -1.76
C PRO A 19 -38.63 0.20 -2.55
N ALA A 20 -38.92 1.49 -2.64
CA ALA A 20 -37.93 2.46 -3.09
C ALA A 20 -36.66 2.10 -2.33
N THR A 21 -35.62 1.67 -3.04
CA THR A 21 -34.34 1.32 -2.44
C THR A 21 -33.96 2.52 -1.61
N ALA A 22 -34.10 2.40 -0.28
CA ALA A 22 -33.89 3.49 0.63
C ALA A 22 -32.49 3.99 0.32
N ALA A 23 -32.36 5.24 -0.14
CA ALA A 23 -31.08 5.80 -0.54
C ALA A 23 -30.04 5.41 0.52
N SER A 24 -29.00 4.71 0.11
CA SER A 24 -28.01 4.19 1.05
C SER A 24 -27.47 5.37 1.86
N GLY A 25 -27.45 5.23 3.19
CA GLY A 25 -26.86 6.25 4.04
C GLY A 25 -25.41 6.45 3.61
N THR A 26 -25.06 7.69 3.25
CA THR A 26 -23.74 8.05 2.70
C THR A 26 -23.13 9.13 3.58
N ILE A 27 -21.86 8.95 3.92
CA ILE A 27 -21.08 9.85 4.75
C ILE A 27 -19.86 10.36 3.98
N LYS A 28 -19.37 11.52 4.41
CA LYS A 28 -18.02 11.98 4.10
C LYS A 28 -17.20 11.91 5.38
N VAL A 29 -15.99 11.38 5.26
CA VAL A 29 -15.05 11.29 6.38
C VAL A 29 -13.85 12.17 6.05
N ALA A 30 -13.45 13.02 7.00
CA ALA A 30 -12.24 13.82 6.88
C ALA A 30 -11.22 13.34 7.91
N GLU A 31 -10.14 12.71 7.45
CA GLU A 31 -9.14 12.09 8.31
C GLU A 31 -8.16 13.12 8.90
N ASN A 32 -7.91 13.06 10.20
CA ASN A 32 -6.77 13.75 10.80
C ASN A 32 -5.52 12.87 10.65
N ARG A 33 -4.78 13.08 9.55
CA ARG A 33 -3.72 12.15 9.12
C ARG A 33 -2.55 12.02 10.10
N SER A 34 -2.32 13.02 10.94
CA SER A 34 -1.36 12.92 12.04
C SER A 34 -1.61 13.98 13.10
N PHE A 35 -1.49 13.60 14.37
CA PHE A 35 -1.54 14.53 15.49
C PHE A 35 -0.80 13.97 16.69
N ARG A 36 -0.53 14.85 17.67
CA ARG A 36 0.08 14.51 18.94
C ARG A 36 -0.92 14.63 20.07
N PHE A 37 -0.97 13.64 20.95
CA PHE A 37 -1.73 13.76 22.20
C PHE A 37 -1.05 14.76 23.14
N LYS A 38 -1.84 15.66 23.74
CA LYS A 38 -1.32 16.67 24.68
C LYS A 38 -0.74 16.04 25.95
N SER A 39 -1.31 14.92 26.37
CA SER A 39 -0.83 14.05 27.45
C SER A 39 -1.35 12.63 27.20
N PRO A 40 -0.84 11.59 27.89
CA PRO A 40 -1.35 10.23 27.77
C PRO A 40 -2.84 10.07 28.10
N ASP A 41 -3.40 10.97 28.91
CA ASP A 41 -4.82 10.95 29.30
C ASP A 41 -5.68 11.92 28.48
N ALA A 42 -5.10 12.62 27.51
CA ALA A 42 -5.81 13.60 26.69
C ALA A 42 -6.59 12.95 25.55
N GLU A 43 -7.71 13.58 25.20
CA GLU A 43 -8.47 13.30 23.97
C GLU A 43 -7.96 14.13 22.79
N ALA A 44 -8.09 13.59 21.59
CA ALA A 44 -7.83 14.31 20.35
C ALA A 44 -8.76 13.85 19.22
N ASP A 45 -9.04 14.74 18.28
CA ASP A 45 -9.85 14.44 17.10
C ASP A 45 -9.09 13.54 16.11
N VAL A 46 -9.64 12.37 15.82
CA VAL A 46 -9.05 11.42 14.86
C VAL A 46 -9.59 11.60 13.45
N PHE A 47 -10.89 11.86 13.31
CA PHE A 47 -11.54 12.23 12.06
C PHE A 47 -12.91 12.84 12.34
N THR A 48 -13.49 13.49 11.34
CA THR A 48 -14.87 13.96 11.41
C THR A 48 -15.76 13.20 10.42
N ILE A 49 -17.01 12.98 10.80
CA ILE A 49 -18.04 12.36 9.96
C ILE A 49 -19.09 13.42 9.61
N GLU A 50 -19.34 13.61 8.33
CA GLU A 50 -20.36 14.51 7.79
C GLU A 50 -21.44 13.68 7.09
N ASN A 51 -22.70 13.93 7.43
CA ASN A 51 -23.85 13.33 6.75
C ASN A 51 -24.12 14.08 5.44
N ILE A 52 -23.82 13.44 4.30
CA ILE A 52 -24.07 14.00 2.96
C ILE A 52 -25.31 13.39 2.30
N SER A 53 -26.09 12.63 3.05
CA SER A 53 -27.32 12.00 2.58
C SER A 53 -28.55 12.89 2.78
N LYS A 54 -29.67 12.51 2.19
CA LYS A 54 -30.95 13.24 2.28
C LYS A 54 -31.84 12.78 3.46
N LYS A 55 -31.23 12.17 4.48
CA LYS A 55 -31.92 11.63 5.66
C LYS A 55 -30.98 11.60 6.85
N ASP A 56 -31.53 11.46 8.03
CA ASP A 56 -30.75 11.27 9.25
C ASP A 56 -30.06 9.89 9.24
N LEU A 57 -28.87 9.83 9.83
CA LEU A 57 -28.05 8.63 9.87
C LEU A 57 -27.79 8.18 11.30
N GLU A 58 -27.91 6.87 11.51
CA GLU A 58 -27.37 6.20 12.69
C GLU A 58 -26.04 5.57 12.31
N VAL A 59 -24.96 6.02 12.94
CA VAL A 59 -23.58 5.63 12.64
C VAL A 59 -22.95 4.99 13.88
N THR A 60 -22.43 3.79 13.73
CA THR A 60 -21.64 3.11 14.76
C THR A 60 -20.18 3.11 14.36
N VAL A 61 -19.31 3.57 15.25
CA VAL A 61 -17.85 3.49 15.10
C VAL A 61 -17.30 2.53 16.15
N THR A 62 -16.64 1.46 15.71
CA THR A 62 -15.92 0.55 16.60
C THR A 62 -14.41 0.73 16.42
N VAL A 63 -13.66 0.61 17.51
CA VAL A 63 -12.19 0.67 17.50
C VAL A 63 -11.66 -0.69 17.95
N TYR A 64 -10.92 -1.34 17.07
CA TYR A 64 -10.31 -2.64 17.30
C TYR A 64 -8.80 -2.49 17.46
N ASP A 65 -8.27 -2.94 18.60
CA ASP A 65 -6.83 -3.04 18.84
C ASP A 65 -6.30 -4.27 18.11
N GLN A 66 -5.46 -4.04 17.08
CA GLN A 66 -5.00 -5.13 16.22
C GLN A 66 -4.00 -6.04 16.94
N SER A 67 -3.17 -5.52 17.85
CA SER A 67 -2.24 -6.35 18.62
C SER A 67 -2.96 -7.17 19.69
N ALA A 68 -3.91 -6.57 20.41
CA ALA A 68 -4.63 -7.24 21.50
C ALA A 68 -5.86 -8.05 21.05
N HIS A 69 -6.19 -8.01 19.76
CA HIS A 69 -7.30 -8.73 19.16
C HIS A 69 -8.66 -8.49 19.81
N ARG A 70 -8.94 -7.24 20.21
CA ARG A 70 -10.18 -6.90 20.91
C ARG A 70 -10.69 -5.51 20.57
N TYR A 71 -11.99 -5.34 20.66
CA TYR A 71 -12.59 -4.01 20.63
C TYR A 71 -12.26 -3.25 21.91
N VAL A 72 -11.73 -2.04 21.77
CA VAL A 72 -11.37 -1.16 22.88
C VAL A 72 -12.36 0.00 23.03
N GLN A 73 -13.17 0.28 22.01
CA GLN A 73 -14.19 1.32 22.05
C GLN A 73 -15.32 1.03 21.06
N THR A 74 -16.53 1.47 21.42
CA THR A 74 -17.69 1.53 20.51
C THR A 74 -18.44 2.83 20.78
N MET A 75 -18.77 3.56 19.72
CA MET A 75 -19.46 4.84 19.76
C MET A 75 -20.63 4.78 18.79
N THR A 76 -21.78 5.34 19.17
CA THR A 76 -22.96 5.45 18.30
C THR A 76 -23.37 6.91 18.22
N PHE A 77 -23.60 7.38 17.00
CA PHE A 77 -23.99 8.75 16.69
C PHE A 77 -25.29 8.75 15.92
N SER A 78 -26.16 9.70 16.23
CA SER A 78 -27.24 10.13 15.33
C SER A 78 -26.78 11.43 14.68
N ILE A 79 -26.61 11.44 13.36
CA ILE A 79 -26.15 12.61 12.60
C ILE A 79 -27.30 13.05 11.70
N LEU A 80 -27.90 14.20 12.00
CA LEU A 80 -29.04 14.69 11.25
C LEU A 80 -28.61 15.22 9.89
N GLN A 81 -29.55 15.26 8.94
CA GLN A 81 -29.28 15.88 7.65
C GLN A 81 -28.96 17.38 7.82
N GLY A 82 -27.80 17.80 7.31
CA GLY A 82 -27.35 19.20 7.36
C GLY A 82 -26.65 19.61 8.65
N ASP A 83 -26.44 18.68 9.59
CA ASP A 83 -25.62 18.92 10.78
C ASP A 83 -24.16 19.23 10.42
N ALA A 84 -23.50 19.96 11.32
CA ALA A 84 -22.05 20.13 11.25
C ALA A 84 -21.33 18.76 11.40
N PRO A 85 -20.13 18.61 10.83
CA PRO A 85 -19.36 17.36 10.96
C PRO A 85 -19.14 16.96 12.43
N VAL A 86 -19.46 15.72 12.75
CA VAL A 86 -19.30 15.14 14.09
C VAL A 86 -17.87 14.63 14.24
N ALA A 87 -17.14 15.13 15.23
CA ALA A 87 -15.79 14.70 15.50
C ALA A 87 -15.76 13.40 16.30
N VAL A 88 -14.98 12.43 15.83
CA VAL A 88 -14.65 11.20 16.57
C VAL A 88 -13.36 11.45 17.33
N LYS A 89 -13.40 11.21 18.64
CA LYS A 89 -12.25 11.37 19.53
C LYS A 89 -11.50 10.04 19.67
N ALA A 90 -10.19 10.14 19.81
CA ALA A 90 -9.30 9.06 20.18
C ALA A 90 -8.62 9.38 21.51
N TYR A 91 -8.18 8.31 22.19
CA TYR A 91 -7.39 8.32 23.41
C TYR A 91 -6.14 7.48 23.19
N VAL A 92 -5.14 7.58 24.07
CA VAL A 92 -4.08 6.56 24.11
C VAL A 92 -4.70 5.26 24.66
N TYR A 93 -4.96 4.29 23.79
CA TYR A 93 -5.70 3.07 24.17
C TYR A 93 -4.81 2.05 24.89
N ASP A 94 -3.52 2.00 24.55
CA ASP A 94 -2.53 1.15 25.22
C ASP A 94 -1.32 1.96 25.71
N LYS A 95 -0.86 1.64 26.91
CA LYS A 95 0.32 2.28 27.51
C LYS A 95 1.58 1.55 27.04
N LEU A 96 2.05 1.96 25.86
CA LEU A 96 3.26 1.47 25.23
C LEU A 96 4.48 1.60 26.15
N ARG A 97 5.46 0.71 25.99
CA ARG A 97 6.52 0.51 27.00
C ARG A 97 7.83 1.19 26.63
N TRP A 98 8.25 1.05 25.39
CA TRP A 98 9.60 1.40 24.94
C TRP A 98 9.60 2.57 23.97
N ASN A 99 10.72 3.29 23.89
CA ASN A 99 10.88 4.33 22.88
C ASN A 99 10.80 3.71 21.47
N GLY A 100 9.93 4.24 20.61
CA GLY A 100 9.66 3.71 19.28
C GLY A 100 8.62 2.59 19.23
N ASP A 101 8.12 2.12 20.38
CA ASP A 101 7.02 1.16 20.46
C ASP A 101 5.76 1.76 19.82
N MET A 102 4.92 0.90 19.26
CA MET A 102 3.77 1.29 18.46
C MET A 102 2.66 0.25 18.59
N ASN A 103 1.41 0.65 18.41
CA ASN A 103 0.30 -0.26 18.18
C ASN A 103 -0.66 0.32 17.12
N THR A 104 -1.38 -0.53 16.39
CA THR A 104 -2.37 -0.09 15.40
C THR A 104 -3.79 -0.40 15.83
N TYR A 105 -4.69 0.48 15.40
CA TYR A 105 -6.11 0.44 15.70
C TYR A 105 -6.90 0.56 14.40
N MET A 106 -7.86 -0.36 14.22
CA MET A 106 -8.79 -0.33 13.10
C MET A 106 -10.11 0.30 13.53
N TYR A 107 -10.45 1.44 12.93
CA TYR A 107 -11.73 2.09 13.11
C TYR A 107 -12.69 1.60 12.04
N THR A 108 -13.76 0.93 12.43
CA THR A 108 -14.84 0.53 11.52
C THR A 108 -16.03 1.48 11.71
N ILE A 109 -16.33 2.27 10.68
CA ILE A 109 -17.46 3.18 10.63
C ILE A 109 -18.59 2.49 9.85
N LYS A 110 -19.69 2.18 10.53
CA LYS A 110 -20.85 1.50 9.95
C LYS A 110 -22.07 2.40 9.98
N VAL A 111 -22.59 2.72 8.81
CA VAL A 111 -23.87 3.44 8.67
C VAL A 111 -25.00 2.41 8.61
N LYS A 112 -26.03 2.56 9.44
CA LYS A 112 -27.16 1.62 9.47
C LYS A 112 -27.89 1.60 8.12
N GLY A 113 -27.88 0.43 7.47
CA GLY A 113 -28.45 0.26 6.12
C GLY A 113 -27.72 1.06 5.04
N GLY A 114 -26.48 1.48 5.30
CA GLY A 114 -25.65 2.27 4.40
C GLY A 114 -24.25 1.68 4.22
N GLU A 115 -23.29 2.54 3.93
CA GLU A 115 -21.90 2.12 3.71
C GLU A 115 -21.16 1.71 4.99
N THR A 116 -20.08 0.95 4.82
CA THR A 116 -19.09 0.67 5.87
C THR A 116 -17.73 1.13 5.38
N ARG A 117 -16.98 1.82 6.23
CA ARG A 117 -15.61 2.28 5.97
C ARG A 117 -14.68 1.83 7.07
N GLN A 118 -13.44 1.55 6.70
CA GLN A 118 -12.38 1.16 7.62
C GLN A 118 -11.21 2.12 7.51
N LEU A 119 -10.67 2.54 8.64
CA LEU A 119 -9.51 3.42 8.74
C LEU A 119 -8.52 2.83 9.74
N GLN A 120 -7.27 2.66 9.33
CA GLN A 120 -6.20 2.26 10.23
C GLN A 120 -5.48 3.48 10.79
N TYR A 121 -5.16 3.48 12.08
CA TYR A 121 -4.27 4.45 12.70
C TYR A 121 -3.26 3.74 13.59
N ALA A 122 -2.02 4.21 13.60
CA ALA A 122 -1.02 3.78 14.57
C ALA A 122 -0.86 4.82 15.68
N GLN A 123 -0.67 4.37 16.92
CA GLN A 123 -0.19 5.18 18.03
C GLN A 123 1.25 4.79 18.33
N LYS A 124 2.16 5.75 18.31
CA LYS A 124 3.60 5.54 18.52
C LYS A 124 4.08 6.31 19.73
N LEU A 125 4.88 5.64 20.57
CA LEU A 125 5.49 6.23 21.75
C LEU A 125 6.89 6.75 21.42
N THR A 126 7.13 8.02 21.72
CA THR A 126 8.47 8.59 21.82
C THR A 126 8.76 8.92 23.28
N ILE A 127 9.86 8.41 23.82
CA ILE A 127 10.37 8.77 25.16
C ILE A 127 11.52 9.74 24.97
N ARG A 128 11.39 10.95 25.52
CA ARG A 128 12.46 11.95 25.54
C ARG A 128 12.94 12.15 26.97
N LYS A 129 14.26 12.26 27.14
CA LYS A 129 14.88 12.64 28.42
C LYS A 129 15.31 14.08 28.34
N ASP A 130 14.97 14.86 29.35
CA ASP A 130 15.53 16.20 29.50
C ASP A 130 16.95 16.13 30.10
N LYS A 131 17.56 17.31 30.33
CA LYS A 131 18.91 17.43 30.91
C LYS A 131 19.02 16.85 32.33
N ASN A 132 17.89 16.67 33.02
CA ASN A 132 17.80 16.15 34.38
C ASN A 132 17.41 14.66 34.41
N ASN A 133 17.43 13.97 33.26
CA ASN A 133 16.99 12.58 33.09
C ASN A 133 15.50 12.34 33.40
N VAL A 134 14.67 13.39 33.37
CA VAL A 134 13.21 13.23 33.50
C VAL A 134 12.65 12.75 32.16
N GLU A 135 11.95 11.61 32.20
CA GLU A 135 11.33 11.01 31.02
C GLU A 135 9.98 11.65 30.70
N THR A 136 9.84 12.18 29.50
CA THR A 136 8.56 12.61 28.93
C THR A 136 8.11 11.60 27.89
N ARG A 137 6.90 11.05 28.08
CA ARG A 137 6.24 10.12 27.18
C ARG A 137 5.31 10.87 26.24
N ILE A 138 5.60 10.78 24.95
CA ILE A 138 4.88 11.49 23.89
C ILE A 138 4.22 10.45 22.99
N TYR A 139 2.90 10.56 22.81
CA TYR A 139 2.16 9.72 21.88
C TYR A 139 1.80 10.52 20.64
N ASP A 140 2.21 9.99 19.49
CA ASP A 140 1.84 10.49 18.18
C ASP A 140 0.89 9.49 17.52
N GLN A 141 -0.17 10.00 16.89
CA GLN A 141 -1.05 9.21 16.06
C GLN A 141 -0.77 9.48 14.58
N ALA A 142 -0.77 8.42 13.78
CA ALA A 142 -0.50 8.49 12.35
C ALA A 142 -1.49 7.63 11.57
N TYR A 143 -2.02 8.17 10.48
CA TYR A 143 -2.93 7.44 9.59
C TYR A 143 -2.19 6.34 8.81
N GLY A 144 -2.77 5.15 8.85
CA GLY A 144 -2.32 3.95 8.14
C GLY A 144 -2.93 3.92 6.75
N ASN A 145 -2.25 4.57 5.80
CA ASN A 145 -2.70 4.61 4.40
C ASN A 145 -2.96 3.18 3.91
N TYR A 146 -4.19 2.90 3.48
CA TYR A 146 -4.54 1.69 2.74
C TYR A 146 -4.28 1.91 1.25
N LEU A 147 -3.42 1.07 0.67
CA LEU A 147 -2.88 1.23 -0.67
C LEU A 147 -3.21 -0.04 -1.48
N PRO A 148 -4.43 -0.13 -2.06
CA PRO A 148 -4.88 -1.32 -2.77
C PRO A 148 -4.21 -1.47 -4.14
N ARG A 149 -3.88 -2.71 -4.51
CA ARG A 149 -3.45 -3.09 -5.87
C ARG A 149 -2.28 -2.28 -6.46
N ASN A 150 -1.38 -1.82 -5.60
CA ASN A 150 -0.19 -1.06 -5.98
C ASN A 150 0.93 -1.94 -6.53
N THR A 151 1.81 -1.33 -7.30
CA THR A 151 2.97 -2.01 -7.91
C THR A 151 4.19 -1.96 -7.00
N VAL A 152 5.00 -3.02 -7.10
CA VAL A 152 6.27 -3.16 -6.40
C VAL A 152 7.34 -3.49 -7.43
N SER A 153 8.44 -2.73 -7.40
CA SER A 153 9.62 -2.98 -8.23
C SER A 153 10.87 -3.10 -7.37
N SER A 154 11.86 -3.85 -7.84
CA SER A 154 13.20 -3.78 -7.27
C SER A 154 13.79 -2.39 -7.55
N PHE A 155 14.55 -1.88 -6.58
CA PHE A 155 15.16 -0.57 -6.67
C PHE A 155 16.07 -0.46 -7.90
N GLY A 156 15.95 0.67 -8.61
CA GLY A 156 16.88 1.06 -9.67
C GLY A 156 16.38 2.29 -10.43
N PRO A 157 16.88 2.55 -11.65
CA PRO A 157 16.42 3.67 -12.45
C PRO A 157 14.95 3.50 -12.89
N HIS A 158 14.27 4.61 -13.14
CA HIS A 158 12.89 4.57 -13.61
C HIS A 158 12.78 4.50 -15.12
N PHE A 159 11.85 3.69 -15.62
CA PHE A 159 11.50 3.69 -17.04
C PHE A 159 10.99 5.06 -17.51
N ARG A 160 10.16 5.73 -16.71
CA ARG A 160 9.60 7.05 -17.04
C ARG A 160 10.63 8.17 -17.19
N ASP A 161 11.78 8.04 -16.54
CA ASP A 161 12.84 9.07 -16.58
C ASP A 161 13.77 8.83 -17.77
N VAL A 162 14.03 7.56 -18.08
CA VAL A 162 14.89 7.15 -19.20
C VAL A 162 14.15 7.21 -20.54
N THR A 163 12.92 6.68 -20.59
CA THR A 163 12.04 6.71 -21.78
C THR A 163 10.62 7.13 -21.37
N PRO A 164 10.33 8.44 -21.28
CA PRO A 164 9.03 8.93 -20.80
C PRO A 164 7.80 8.45 -21.60
N ARG A 165 8.00 8.02 -22.86
CA ARG A 165 6.92 7.47 -23.71
C ARG A 165 6.57 6.01 -23.40
N LEU A 166 7.41 5.31 -22.62
CA LEU A 166 7.22 3.89 -22.30
C LEU A 166 6.18 3.70 -21.19
N THR A 167 6.19 4.56 -20.17
CA THR A 167 5.20 4.58 -19.08
C THR A 167 5.26 5.90 -18.33
N ASP A 168 4.14 6.33 -17.76
CA ASP A 168 4.05 7.45 -16.81
C ASP A 168 4.07 6.98 -15.34
N LEU A 169 4.22 5.67 -15.12
CA LEU A 169 4.25 5.05 -13.80
C LEU A 169 5.68 4.96 -13.24
N TRP A 170 5.79 4.78 -11.93
CA TRP A 170 7.06 4.74 -11.19
C TRP A 170 7.75 3.37 -11.24
N TYR A 171 7.68 2.70 -12.39
CA TYR A 171 8.31 1.39 -12.55
C TYR A 171 9.81 1.55 -12.61
N MET A 172 10.49 0.75 -11.80
CA MET A 172 11.94 0.66 -11.77
C MET A 172 12.39 -0.61 -12.46
N PHE A 173 13.56 -0.55 -13.08
CA PHE A 173 14.32 -1.71 -13.49
C PHE A 173 15.66 -1.71 -12.76
N THR A 174 16.28 -2.87 -12.64
CA THR A 174 17.50 -3.06 -11.87
C THR A 174 18.57 -3.64 -12.78
N PRO A 175 19.59 -2.86 -13.19
CA PRO A 175 20.79 -3.40 -13.80
C PRO A 175 21.53 -4.34 -12.83
N ILE A 176 21.93 -5.52 -13.31
CA ILE A 176 22.56 -6.57 -12.52
C ILE A 176 23.76 -7.13 -13.28
N ASP A 177 24.87 -7.31 -12.56
CA ASP A 177 26.03 -8.06 -13.02
C ASP A 177 25.99 -9.49 -12.45
N LEU A 178 25.55 -10.43 -13.28
CA LEU A 178 25.47 -11.86 -12.99
C LEU A 178 26.84 -12.57 -13.06
N SER A 179 27.94 -11.89 -13.38
CA SER A 179 29.28 -12.47 -13.25
C SER A 179 29.67 -12.59 -11.77
N ILE A 180 29.09 -11.73 -10.92
CA ILE A 180 29.30 -11.71 -9.48
C ILE A 180 28.57 -12.90 -8.85
N GLN A 181 29.36 -13.83 -8.34
CA GLN A 181 28.88 -15.03 -7.66
C GLN A 181 28.29 -14.71 -6.28
N GLY A 182 27.33 -15.53 -5.84
CA GLY A 182 26.67 -15.40 -4.55
C GLY A 182 25.38 -14.56 -4.61
N ARG A 183 24.95 -14.07 -3.44
CA ARG A 183 23.69 -13.34 -3.28
C ARG A 183 23.89 -11.84 -3.49
N GLN A 184 23.07 -11.28 -4.37
CA GLN A 184 22.89 -9.84 -4.54
C GLN A 184 21.50 -9.43 -4.01
N THR A 185 21.41 -8.33 -3.27
CA THR A 185 20.17 -7.90 -2.60
C THR A 185 19.72 -6.52 -3.08
N PHE A 186 18.44 -6.43 -3.44
CA PHE A 186 17.80 -5.22 -3.93
C PHE A 186 16.54 -4.93 -3.14
N VAL A 187 16.38 -3.70 -2.65
CA VAL A 187 15.17 -3.30 -1.93
C VAL A 187 13.98 -3.33 -2.88
N LEU A 188 12.84 -3.86 -2.43
CA LEU A 188 11.56 -3.77 -3.12
C LEU A 188 10.82 -2.50 -2.68
N VAL A 189 10.45 -1.67 -3.65
CA VAL A 189 9.78 -0.38 -3.42
C VAL A 189 8.35 -0.45 -3.95
N ALA A 190 7.38 -0.21 -3.07
CA ALA A 190 5.97 -0.14 -3.41
C ALA A 190 5.50 1.30 -3.58
N SER A 191 4.74 1.56 -4.65
CA SER A 191 4.12 2.86 -4.97
C SER A 191 5.09 4.04 -5.04
N ASN A 192 6.40 3.80 -5.21
CA ASN A 192 7.47 4.81 -5.02
C ASN A 192 7.39 5.51 -3.64
N MET A 193 6.85 4.83 -2.62
CA MET A 193 6.55 5.44 -1.31
C MET A 193 7.20 4.69 -0.16
N PHE A 194 7.26 3.36 -0.23
CA PHE A 194 7.68 2.53 0.89
C PHE A 194 8.59 1.41 0.44
N GLU A 195 9.62 1.13 1.23
CA GLU A 195 10.42 -0.08 1.13
C GLU A 195 9.64 -1.20 1.80
N VAL A 196 9.22 -2.21 1.03
CA VAL A 196 8.29 -3.25 1.48
C VAL A 196 8.93 -4.63 1.61
N GLY A 197 10.16 -4.79 1.13
CA GLY A 197 10.87 -6.05 1.15
C GLY A 197 12.21 -5.98 0.44
N GLU A 198 12.71 -7.16 0.09
CA GLU A 198 13.95 -7.34 -0.66
C GLU A 198 13.79 -8.44 -1.71
N ALA A 199 14.40 -8.24 -2.87
CA ALA A 199 14.65 -9.26 -3.87
C ALA A 199 16.08 -9.74 -3.74
N TYR A 200 16.27 -11.05 -3.86
CA TYR A 200 17.55 -11.73 -3.83
C TYR A 200 17.82 -12.36 -5.19
N VAL A 201 18.98 -12.08 -5.75
CA VAL A 201 19.49 -12.73 -6.95
C VAL A 201 20.68 -13.57 -6.53
N ASP A 202 20.48 -14.88 -6.51
CA ASP A 202 21.48 -15.87 -6.13
C ASP A 202 22.13 -16.44 -7.39
N VAL A 203 23.43 -16.17 -7.57
CA VAL A 203 24.22 -16.65 -8.72
C VAL A 203 25.17 -17.74 -8.25
N ASN A 204 25.12 -18.90 -8.92
CA ASN A 204 26.06 -20.00 -8.74
C ASN A 204 26.44 -20.57 -10.10
N GLN A 205 27.64 -20.21 -10.56
CA GLN A 205 28.16 -20.49 -11.89
C GLN A 205 27.19 -19.98 -12.96
N ASP A 206 26.66 -20.88 -13.78
CA ASP A 206 25.69 -20.58 -14.84
C ASP A 206 24.25 -20.48 -14.31
N THR A 207 23.98 -20.85 -13.06
CA THR A 207 22.62 -20.89 -12.50
C THR A 207 22.30 -19.62 -11.72
N VAL A 208 21.15 -19.02 -12.02
CA VAL A 208 20.61 -17.87 -11.29
C VAL A 208 19.24 -18.24 -10.74
N THR A 209 18.97 -17.85 -9.48
CA THR A 209 17.63 -17.93 -8.88
C THR A 209 17.25 -16.57 -8.31
N VAL A 210 16.07 -16.08 -8.68
CA VAL A 210 15.51 -14.86 -8.09
C VAL A 210 14.47 -15.25 -7.06
N SER A 211 14.61 -14.76 -5.83
CA SER A 211 13.60 -14.88 -4.79
C SER A 211 13.29 -13.49 -4.21
N TYR A 212 12.24 -13.36 -3.43
CA TYR A 212 12.02 -12.14 -2.65
C TYR A 212 11.35 -12.45 -1.33
N TYR A 213 11.40 -11.48 -0.44
CA TYR A 213 10.83 -11.52 0.90
C TYR A 213 10.24 -10.14 1.22
N MET A 214 8.99 -10.11 1.68
CA MET A 214 8.36 -8.88 2.17
C MET A 214 8.69 -8.70 3.66
N PHE A 215 9.06 -7.49 4.06
CA PHE A 215 9.38 -7.22 5.46
C PHE A 215 8.21 -7.57 6.37
N ASP A 216 8.50 -8.29 7.46
CA ASP A 216 7.56 -8.74 8.47
C ASP A 216 6.57 -9.84 8.02
N GLN A 217 6.75 -10.46 6.84
CA GLN A 217 5.80 -11.46 6.33
C GLN A 217 5.60 -12.69 7.21
N GLU A 218 6.58 -13.05 8.04
CA GLU A 218 6.52 -14.15 9.00
C GLU A 218 5.81 -13.79 10.31
N LYS A 219 5.55 -12.51 10.54
CA LYS A 219 4.92 -12.05 11.78
C LYS A 219 3.42 -12.38 11.76
N PRO A 220 2.84 -12.70 12.94
CA PRO A 220 1.40 -12.73 13.07
C PRO A 220 0.83 -11.35 12.69
N ASP A 221 -0.37 -11.35 12.12
CA ASP A 221 -1.11 -10.14 11.74
C ASP A 221 -0.45 -9.30 10.63
N PHE A 222 0.45 -9.90 9.86
CA PHE A 222 0.92 -9.33 8.61
C PHE A 222 -0.25 -9.12 7.64
N SER A 223 -0.41 -7.88 7.19
CA SER A 223 -1.60 -7.41 6.46
C SER A 223 -1.36 -7.11 4.99
N THR A 224 -0.14 -7.25 4.50
CA THR A 224 0.15 -7.06 3.08
C THR A 224 -0.25 -8.30 2.30
N GLU A 225 -1.11 -8.11 1.31
CA GLU A 225 -1.62 -9.16 0.44
C GLU A 225 -0.93 -9.09 -0.91
N LEU A 226 -0.35 -10.22 -1.33
CA LEU A 226 0.17 -10.41 -2.68
C LEU A 226 -0.99 -10.70 -3.64
N ILE A 227 -1.08 -9.92 -4.73
CA ILE A 227 -2.09 -10.10 -5.78
C ILE A 227 -1.52 -10.84 -6.98
N SER A 228 -0.32 -10.46 -7.41
CA SER A 228 0.36 -11.10 -8.55
C SER A 228 1.86 -10.86 -8.47
N GLU A 229 2.59 -11.79 -9.05
CA GLU A 229 4.05 -11.75 -9.16
C GLU A 229 4.45 -11.62 -10.63
N PHE A 230 5.53 -10.88 -10.88
CA PHE A 230 6.14 -10.81 -12.20
C PHE A 230 7.63 -10.48 -12.07
N VAL A 231 8.45 -11.27 -12.74
CA VAL A 231 9.88 -11.01 -12.92
C VAL A 231 10.27 -11.36 -14.35
N THR A 232 11.10 -10.54 -14.97
CA THR A 232 11.73 -10.84 -16.26
C THR A 232 13.13 -10.26 -16.31
N PHE A 233 13.89 -10.68 -17.31
CA PHE A 233 15.20 -10.14 -17.64
C PHE A 233 15.24 -9.66 -19.09
N TYR A 234 16.01 -8.61 -19.33
CA TYR A 234 16.37 -8.11 -20.65
C TYR A 234 17.88 -8.08 -20.76
N ASN A 235 18.44 -8.50 -21.90
CA ASN A 235 19.87 -8.41 -22.18
C ASN A 235 20.33 -6.95 -22.22
N SER A 236 19.53 -6.08 -22.81
CA SER A 236 19.84 -4.65 -22.88
C SER A 236 18.59 -3.79 -22.64
N TYR A 237 18.81 -2.49 -22.41
CA TYR A 237 17.70 -1.53 -22.33
C TYR A 237 16.96 -1.38 -23.68
N ALA A 238 17.66 -1.61 -24.80
CA ALA A 238 17.06 -1.54 -26.13
C ALA A 238 16.01 -2.63 -26.37
N ASP A 239 16.06 -3.73 -25.61
CA ASP A 239 15.11 -4.83 -25.68
C ASP A 239 13.83 -4.56 -24.87
N VAL A 240 13.76 -3.42 -24.16
CA VAL A 240 12.58 -3.04 -23.38
C VAL A 240 11.57 -2.30 -24.26
N ASP A 241 10.48 -2.97 -24.60
CA ASP A 241 9.38 -2.43 -25.39
C ASP A 241 8.06 -2.32 -24.61
N ILE A 242 7.79 -3.25 -23.71
CA ILE A 242 6.56 -3.37 -22.92
C ILE A 242 6.90 -3.53 -21.44
N VAL A 243 6.34 -2.65 -20.60
CA VAL A 243 6.53 -2.68 -19.13
C VAL A 243 5.25 -3.00 -18.37
N GLU A 244 4.16 -3.29 -19.08
CA GLU A 244 2.91 -3.79 -18.51
C GLU A 244 2.81 -5.30 -18.79
N PRO A 245 3.03 -6.18 -17.79
CA PRO A 245 2.94 -7.62 -17.94
C PRO A 245 1.68 -8.13 -18.65
N GLU A 246 0.54 -7.49 -18.44
CA GLU A 246 -0.74 -7.89 -19.06
C GLU A 246 -0.78 -7.62 -20.58
N ASN A 247 0.09 -6.74 -21.08
CA ASN A 247 0.21 -6.42 -22.50
C ASN A 247 1.30 -7.24 -23.20
N MET A 248 2.06 -8.06 -22.47
CA MET A 248 3.10 -8.89 -23.05
C MET A 248 2.51 -10.02 -23.89
N PRO A 249 3.19 -10.43 -24.99
CA PRO A 249 2.68 -11.46 -25.90
C PRO A 249 2.58 -12.86 -25.27
N GLY A 250 3.21 -13.07 -24.12
CA GLY A 250 3.16 -14.31 -23.36
C GLY A 250 3.63 -14.09 -21.91
N PRO A 251 3.54 -15.12 -21.06
CA PRO A 251 4.11 -15.06 -19.72
C PRO A 251 5.63 -14.87 -19.79
N SER A 252 6.21 -14.33 -18.73
CA SER A 252 7.67 -14.27 -18.60
C SER A 252 8.28 -15.67 -18.67
N ALA A 253 9.43 -15.78 -19.33
CA ALA A 253 10.26 -16.98 -19.30
C ALA A 253 10.92 -17.22 -17.93
N PHE A 254 10.80 -16.25 -17.02
CA PHE A 254 11.39 -16.26 -15.69
C PHE A 254 10.28 -16.26 -14.62
N ALA A 255 10.56 -16.91 -13.49
CA ALA A 255 9.66 -16.94 -12.35
C ALA A 255 10.46 -16.96 -11.04
N PHE A 256 9.85 -16.45 -9.97
CA PHE A 256 10.49 -16.49 -8.65
C PHE A 256 10.70 -17.94 -8.17
N ASN A 257 11.81 -18.16 -7.48
CA ASN A 257 12.25 -19.45 -6.95
C ASN A 257 12.45 -20.53 -8.01
N GLN A 258 12.50 -20.17 -9.30
CA GLN A 258 12.83 -21.07 -10.39
C GLN A 258 14.24 -20.75 -10.91
N PRO A 259 15.18 -21.71 -10.90
CA PRO A 259 16.51 -21.49 -11.43
C PRO A 259 16.48 -21.37 -12.96
N PHE A 260 17.31 -20.48 -13.51
CA PHE A 260 17.54 -20.37 -14.95
C PHE A 260 19.05 -20.32 -15.25
N SER A 261 19.42 -20.63 -16.50
CA SER A 261 20.81 -20.63 -16.96
C SER A 261 21.15 -19.32 -17.67
N ILE A 262 22.29 -18.73 -17.32
CA ILE A 262 22.79 -17.52 -17.99
C ILE A 262 23.09 -17.85 -19.46
N GLN A 263 23.76 -18.97 -19.72
CA GLN A 263 24.13 -19.40 -21.06
C GLN A 263 22.91 -19.67 -21.95
N ASN A 264 21.89 -20.35 -21.42
CA ASN A 264 20.75 -20.81 -22.22
C ASN A 264 19.64 -19.77 -22.34
N GLN A 265 19.31 -19.05 -21.26
CA GLN A 265 18.20 -18.09 -21.26
C GLN A 265 18.64 -16.66 -21.54
N LEU A 266 19.88 -16.30 -21.25
CA LEU A 266 20.43 -14.95 -21.48
C LEU A 266 21.53 -14.93 -22.54
N GLY A 267 21.78 -16.05 -23.23
CA GLY A 267 22.81 -16.13 -24.27
C GLY A 267 24.25 -16.00 -23.76
N GLY A 268 24.47 -16.20 -22.46
CA GLY A 268 25.77 -16.01 -21.81
C GLY A 268 26.03 -14.57 -21.34
N ASP A 269 25.05 -13.68 -21.49
CA ASP A 269 25.16 -12.29 -21.06
C ASP A 269 25.03 -12.18 -19.54
N THR A 270 26.05 -11.60 -18.92
CA THR A 270 26.08 -11.38 -17.48
C THR A 270 25.66 -9.97 -17.09
N ASN A 271 25.52 -9.03 -18.02
CA ASN A 271 25.13 -7.66 -17.71
C ASN A 271 23.71 -7.41 -18.20
N VAL A 272 22.74 -7.61 -17.33
CA VAL A 272 21.32 -7.66 -17.72
C VAL A 272 20.47 -6.72 -16.89
N LEU A 273 19.26 -6.44 -17.38
CA LEU A 273 18.25 -5.68 -16.66
C LEU A 273 17.20 -6.63 -16.08
N MET A 274 17.10 -6.66 -14.76
CA MET A 274 15.98 -7.32 -14.08
C MET A 274 14.81 -6.35 -13.95
N PHE A 275 13.61 -6.81 -14.28
CA PHE A 275 12.38 -6.07 -14.07
C PHE A 275 11.42 -6.90 -13.20
N ILE A 276 11.16 -6.39 -11.99
CA ILE A 276 10.15 -6.92 -11.07
C ILE A 276 8.93 -6.00 -11.08
N ARG A 277 7.74 -6.61 -11.23
CA ARG A 277 6.45 -5.92 -11.26
C ARG A 277 5.41 -6.72 -10.46
N ASN A 278 5.65 -6.85 -9.16
CA ASN A 278 4.66 -7.47 -8.28
C ASN A 278 3.50 -6.49 -8.03
N ARG A 279 2.33 -7.03 -7.69
CA ARG A 279 1.18 -6.25 -7.23
C ARG A 279 0.81 -6.66 -5.82
N ILE A 280 0.66 -5.68 -4.95
CA ILE A 280 0.27 -5.90 -3.55
C ILE A 280 -0.85 -4.94 -3.14
N THR A 281 -1.63 -5.35 -2.15
CA THR A 281 -2.46 -4.45 -1.34
C THR A 281 -1.81 -4.37 0.03
N TYR A 282 -1.55 -3.16 0.53
CA TYR A 282 -0.84 -3.01 1.79
C TYR A 282 -1.31 -1.80 2.61
N TYR A 283 -1.00 -1.85 3.89
CA TYR A 283 -1.06 -0.70 4.78
C TYR A 283 0.35 -0.14 5.01
N ARG A 284 0.44 1.17 5.30
CA ARG A 284 1.68 1.76 5.83
C ARG A 284 2.24 0.99 7.03
N PHE A 285 1.37 0.45 7.87
CA PHE A 285 1.69 -0.35 9.03
C PHE A 285 1.34 -1.81 8.74
N PRO A 286 2.29 -2.63 8.23
CA PRO A 286 2.02 -3.99 7.79
C PRO A 286 1.68 -4.93 8.92
N THR A 287 2.17 -4.65 10.13
CA THR A 287 1.79 -5.35 11.37
C THR A 287 1.42 -4.32 12.44
N PRO A 288 0.80 -4.74 13.56
CA PRO A 288 0.47 -3.81 14.64
C PRO A 288 1.68 -3.11 15.26
N ARG A 289 2.87 -3.70 15.14
CA ARG A 289 4.10 -3.24 15.81
C ARG A 289 5.16 -2.74 14.83
N SER A 290 4.88 -2.66 13.54
CA SER A 290 5.85 -2.23 12.53
C SER A 290 5.29 -1.26 11.50
N GLU A 291 6.18 -0.48 10.92
CA GLU A 291 5.90 0.52 9.90
C GLU A 291 6.88 0.29 8.75
N TYR A 292 6.39 0.32 7.51
CA TYR A 292 7.30 0.29 6.37
C TYR A 292 8.18 1.53 6.33
N ILE A 293 9.44 1.34 5.94
CA ILE A 293 10.39 2.44 5.81
C ILE A 293 9.96 3.31 4.63
N ARG A 294 9.92 4.63 4.85
CA ARG A 294 9.59 5.58 3.79
C ARG A 294 10.72 5.60 2.77
N PHE A 295 10.39 5.27 1.52
CA PHE A 295 11.29 5.43 0.40
C PHE A 295 11.40 6.91 0.04
N TRP A 296 12.63 7.39 -0.08
CA TRP A 296 12.95 8.77 -0.41
C TRP A 296 13.94 8.78 -1.56
N GLU A 297 13.42 8.87 -2.78
CA GLU A 297 14.19 8.73 -4.01
C GLU A 297 15.48 9.59 -4.06
N ASN A 298 15.42 10.80 -3.50
CA ASN A 298 16.51 11.80 -3.56
C ASN A 298 17.48 11.72 -2.38
N LYS A 299 17.47 10.63 -1.59
CA LYS A 299 18.56 10.41 -0.63
C LYS A 299 19.89 10.26 -1.37
N PRO A 300 20.99 10.84 -0.85
CA PRO A 300 22.31 10.73 -1.48
C PRO A 300 22.73 9.29 -1.79
N GLU A 301 22.43 8.35 -0.88
CA GLU A 301 22.71 6.93 -1.06
C GLU A 301 21.98 6.29 -2.25
N TYR A 302 20.73 6.68 -2.51
CA TYR A 302 19.96 6.17 -3.65
C TYR A 302 20.34 6.83 -4.97
N ILE A 303 20.69 8.12 -4.95
CA ILE A 303 21.23 8.79 -6.13
C ILE A 303 22.52 8.09 -6.57
N ALA A 304 23.48 7.92 -5.65
CA ALA A 304 24.74 7.25 -5.94
C ALA A 304 24.53 5.80 -6.44
N ARG A 305 23.59 5.06 -5.83
CA ARG A 305 23.27 3.68 -6.27
C ARG A 305 22.64 3.65 -7.66
N ARG A 306 21.73 4.57 -7.99
CA ARG A 306 21.14 4.67 -9.34
C ARG A 306 22.18 5.08 -10.38
N GLU A 307 23.05 6.03 -10.07
CA GLU A 307 24.14 6.43 -10.97
C GLU A 307 25.10 5.26 -11.24
N ALA A 308 25.46 4.50 -10.21
CA ALA A 308 26.26 3.28 -10.37
C ALA A 308 25.55 2.26 -11.27
N MET A 309 24.24 2.04 -11.08
CA MET A 309 23.43 1.16 -11.93
C MET A 309 23.35 1.63 -13.38
N LEU A 310 23.17 2.92 -13.62
CA LEU A 310 23.15 3.49 -14.98
C LEU A 310 24.50 3.33 -15.68
N ASN A 311 25.61 3.45 -14.95
CA ASN A 311 26.95 3.26 -15.50
C ASN A 311 27.26 1.78 -15.84
N MET A 312 26.50 0.83 -15.30
CA MET A 312 26.60 -0.57 -15.70
C MET A 312 25.91 -0.84 -17.02
N MET A 313 24.95 -0.01 -17.43
CA MET A 313 24.19 -0.22 -18.64
C MET A 313 24.98 0.17 -19.88
N ASP A 314 24.70 -0.51 -20.99
CA ASP A 314 25.08 0.00 -22.30
C ASP A 314 24.51 1.42 -22.51
N PRO A 315 25.21 2.28 -23.30
CA PRO A 315 24.74 3.64 -23.56
C PRO A 315 23.30 3.64 -24.05
N ILE A 316 22.42 4.25 -23.26
CA ILE A 316 21.04 4.48 -23.66
C ILE A 316 21.10 5.55 -24.74
N MET A 317 20.95 5.14 -26.00
CA MET A 317 20.82 6.05 -27.13
C MET A 317 19.56 6.88 -26.89
N ALA A 318 19.72 8.08 -26.31
CA ALA A 318 18.62 8.98 -26.04
C ALA A 318 17.88 9.22 -27.37
N VAL A 319 16.62 8.79 -27.43
CA VAL A 319 15.74 9.21 -28.51
C VAL A 319 15.67 10.73 -28.41
N GLU A 320 16.12 11.42 -29.46
CA GLU A 320 16.16 12.88 -29.54
C GLU A 320 14.88 13.46 -28.95
N SER A 321 15.03 14.15 -27.83
CA SER A 321 13.98 14.97 -27.25
C SER A 321 13.78 16.16 -28.20
N ASN A 322 12.91 15.99 -29.19
CA ASN A 322 12.34 17.13 -29.88
C ASN A 322 11.58 17.96 -28.84
N LYS A 323 12.14 19.14 -28.57
CA LYS A 323 11.63 20.18 -27.69
C LYS A 323 10.18 20.56 -27.99
#